data_AF-E6QVR5-F1
#
_entry.id   AF-E6QVR5-F1
#
_cell.length_a   1.000
_cell.length_b   1.000
_cell.length_c   1.000
_cell.angle_alpha   90.00
_cell.angle_beta   90.00
_cell.angle_gamma   90.00
#
_symmetry.space_group_name_H-M   'P 1'
#
loop_
_entity.id
_entity.type
_entity.pdbx_description
1 polymer ?
#
loop_
_entity_poly.entity_id
_entity_poly.type
_entity_poly.pdbx_seq_one_letter_code
_entity_poly.pdbx_strand_id
1 'polypeptide(L)' 'MHWKYATQQLAVSVNHVAHASAAVIVTAGIFANRIDSLAAAALTWVLIRTFGYILQAVAGPPNA' A
#
# COMPACT_ATOMS: atom_id res chain seq x y z
N MET A 1 15.35 -18.35 -6.60
CA MET A 1 15.57 -17.02 -7.22
C MET A 1 14.29 -16.43 -7.85
N HIS A 2 13.44 -17.21 -8.51
CA HIS A 2 12.18 -16.68 -9.09
C HIS A 2 11.18 -16.10 -8.08
N TRP A 3 11.06 -16.71 -6.89
CA TRP A 3 10.10 -16.27 -5.88
C TRP A 3 10.42 -14.89 -5.32
N LYS A 4 11.70 -14.54 -5.11
CA LYS A 4 12.12 -13.20 -4.63
C LYS A 4 11.67 -12.10 -5.59
N TYR A 5 11.84 -12.33 -6.88
CA TYR A 5 11.41 -11.39 -7.93
C TYR A 5 9.89 -11.23 -7.97
N ALA A 6 9.14 -12.34 -7.85
CA ALA A 6 7.68 -12.29 -7.73
C ALA A 6 7.24 -11.52 -6.47
N THR A 7 7.92 -11.72 -5.34
CA THR A 7 7.66 -10.99 -4.09
C THR A 7 7.97 -9.49 -4.22
N GLN A 8 9.04 -9.11 -4.94
CA GLN A 8 9.34 -7.69 -5.24
C GLN A 8 8.27 -7.04 -6.11
N GLN A 9 7.85 -7.70 -7.19
CA GLN A 9 6.76 -7.18 -8.02
C GLN A 9 5.45 -7.05 -7.23
N LEU A 10 5.13 -8.05 -6.41
CA LEU A 10 3.96 -7.99 -5.53
C LEU A 10 4.05 -6.80 -4.57
N ALA A 11 5.23 -6.54 -3.99
CA ALA A 11 5.41 -5.41 -3.10
C ALA A 11 5.20 -4.05 -3.79
N VAL A 12 5.64 -3.92 -5.04
CA VAL A 12 5.37 -2.71 -5.85
C VAL A 12 3.88 -2.56 -6.11
N SER A 13 3.20 -3.64 -6.50
CA SER A 13 1.74 -3.63 -6.73
C SER A 13 0.96 -3.28 -5.46
N VAL A 14 1.34 -3.85 -4.31
CA VAL A 14 0.75 -3.52 -3.00
C VAL A 14 0.93 -2.05 -2.67
N ASN A 15 2.10 -1.46 -2.97
CA ASN A 15 2.31 -0.03 -2.74
C ASN A 15 1.42 0.84 -3.64
N HIS A 16 1.18 0.45 -4.90
CA HIS A 16 0.21 1.15 -5.75
C HIS A 16 -1.21 1.04 -5.21
N VAL A 17 -1.60 -0.15 -4.72
CA VAL A 17 -2.92 -0.37 -4.09
C VAL A 17 -3.07 0.47 -2.83
N ALA A 18 -2.03 0.66 -2.03
CA ALA A 18 -2.07 1.54 -0.85
C ALA A 18 -2.43 2.98 -1.23
N HIS A 19 -1.83 3.53 -2.29
CA HIS A 19 -2.13 4.88 -2.77
C HIS A 19 -3.53 4.97 -3.38
N ALA A 20 -3.90 3.99 -4.22
CA ALA A 20 -5.21 3.97 -4.86
C ALA A 20 -6.35 3.87 -3.84
N SER A 21 -6.24 2.97 -2.87
CA SER A 21 -7.25 2.82 -1.80
C SER A 21 -7.37 4.07 -0.94
N ALA A 22 -6.25 4.69 -0.54
CA ALA A 22 -6.27 5.95 0.19
C ALA A 22 -6.94 7.08 -0.61
N ALA A 23 -6.61 7.22 -1.90
CA ALA A 23 -7.21 8.22 -2.77
C ALA A 23 -8.73 8.01 -2.93
N VAL A 24 -9.18 6.76 -3.06
CA VAL A 24 -10.62 6.42 -3.12
C VAL A 24 -11.33 6.82 -1.83
N ILE A 25 -10.76 6.50 -0.66
CA ILE A 25 -11.36 6.84 0.65
C ILE A 25 -11.45 8.35 0.83
N VAL A 26 -10.36 9.08 0.53
CA VAL A 26 -10.35 10.56 0.58
C VAL A 26 -11.40 11.13 -0.36
N THR A 27 -11.45 10.65 -1.60
CA THR A 27 -12.41 11.14 -2.59
C THR A 27 -13.85 10.92 -2.13
N ALA A 28 -14.19 9.72 -1.67
CA ALA A 28 -15.50 9.41 -1.14
C ALA A 28 -15.84 10.27 0.10
N GLY A 29 -14.87 10.51 0.97
CA GLY A 29 -15.00 11.34 2.15
C GLY A 29 -15.28 12.81 1.85
N ILE A 30 -14.63 13.37 0.83
CA ILE A 30 -14.86 14.75 0.36
C ILE A 30 -16.31 14.89 -0.12
N PHE A 31 -16.79 13.98 -0.96
CA PHE A 31 -18.19 14.01 -1.44
C PHE A 31 -19.22 13.78 -0.32
N ALA A 32 -18.84 13.07 0.75
CA ALA A 32 -19.66 12.86 1.92
C ALA A 32 -19.52 13.97 3.00
N ASN A 33 -18.65 14.97 2.78
CA ASN A 33 -18.30 16.02 3.75
C ASN A 33 -17.87 15.48 5.13
N ARG A 34 -17.04 14.42 5.12
CA ARG A 34 -16.60 13.69 6.31
C ARG A 34 -15.09 13.78 6.50
N ILE A 35 -14.64 14.46 7.56
CA ILE A 35 -13.21 14.65 7.84
C ILE A 35 -12.54 13.39 8.43
N ASP A 36 -13.33 12.53 9.08
CA ASP A 36 -12.93 11.20 9.58
C ASP A 36 -12.42 10.28 8.46
N SER A 37 -12.82 10.53 7.21
CA SER A 37 -12.29 9.83 6.03
C SER A 37 -10.78 9.99 5.84
N LEU A 38 -10.19 11.11 6.27
CA LEU A 38 -8.75 11.33 6.16
C LEU A 38 -7.98 10.38 7.09
N ALA A 39 -8.49 10.20 8.32
CA ALA A 39 -7.93 9.25 9.27
C ALA A 39 -8.07 7.82 8.76
N ALA A 40 -9.22 7.46 8.20
CA ALA A 40 -9.44 6.14 7.59
C ALA A 40 -8.52 5.89 6.39
N ALA A 41 -8.31 6.90 5.54
CA ALA A 41 -7.41 6.82 4.39
C ALA A 41 -5.95 6.66 4.82
N ALA A 42 -5.50 7.46 5.80
CA ALA A 42 -4.15 7.36 6.35
C ALA A 42 -3.91 5.99 6.98
N LEU A 43 -4.85 5.49 7.80
CA LEU A 43 -4.75 4.17 8.42
C LEU A 43 -4.70 3.06 7.37
N THR A 44 -5.58 3.13 6.36
CA THR A 44 -5.60 2.16 5.25
C THR A 44 -4.28 2.16 4.49
N TRP A 45 -3.76 3.34 4.16
CA TRP A 45 -2.47 3.48 3.49
C TRP A 45 -1.34 2.86 4.31
N VAL A 46 -1.26 3.18 5.61
CA VAL A 46 -0.20 2.67 6.51
C VAL A 46 -0.26 1.14 6.58
N LEU A 47 -1.45 0.55 6.76
CA LEU A 47 -1.61 -0.90 6.87
C LEU A 47 -1.14 -1.62 5.59
N ILE A 48 -1.61 -1.18 4.43
CA ILE A 48 -1.26 -1.81 3.14
C ILE A 48 0.22 -1.56 2.82
N ARG A 49 0.72 -0.35 3.07
CA ARG A 49 2.12 0.01 2.80
C ARG A 49 3.09 -0.79 3.68
N THR A 50 2.72 -1.02 4.94
CA THR A 50 3.50 -1.84 5.88
C THR A 50 3.63 -3.27 5.36
N PHE A 51 2.55 -3.84 4.84
CA PHE A 51 2.61 -5.15 4.19
C PHE A 51 3.57 -5.15 2.98
N GLY A 52 3.54 -4.11 2.15
CA GLY A 52 4.51 -3.93 1.06
C GLY A 52 5.96 -3.87 1.54
N TYR A 53 6.24 -3.21 2.67
CA TYR A 53 7.58 -3.20 3.27
C TYR A 53 8.03 -4.59 3.74
N ILE A 54 7.14 -5.37 4.37
CA ILE A 54 7.45 -6.74 4.81
C ILE A 54 7.80 -7.60 3.59
N LEU A 55 7.06 -7.49 2.49
CA LEU A 55 7.36 -8.22 1.26
C LEU A 55 8.73 -7.84 0.69
N GLN A 56 9.10 -6.56 0.68
CA GLN A 56 10.43 -6.13 0.23
C GLN A 56 11.54 -6.66 1.14
N ALA A 57 11.33 -6.63 2.46
CA ALA A 57 12.28 -7.16 3.43
C ALA A 57 12.50 -8.67 3.25
N VAL A 58 11.44 -9.43 3.00
CA VAL A 58 11.49 -10.88 2.76
C VAL A 58 12.16 -11.22 1.42
N ALA A 59 11.91 -10.41 0.38
CA ALA A 59 12.53 -10.65 -0.92
C ALA A 59 14.04 -10.39 -0.93
N GLY A 60 14.55 -9.59 0.01
CA GLY A 60 15.94 -9.19 0.06
C GLY A 60 16.30 -8.12 -0.99
N PRO A 61 17.55 -7.62 -0.97
CA PRO A 61 17.98 -6.57 -1.87
C PRO A 61 17.91 -7.04 -3.34
N PRO A 62 17.74 -6.11 -4.31
CA PRO A 62 17.52 -6.42 -5.73
C PRO A 62 18.56 -7.34 -6.40
N ASN A 63 19.69 -7.64 -5.75
CA ASN A 63 20.86 -8.28 -6.34
C ASN A 63 21.44 -9.45 -5.51
N ALA A 64 20.68 -10.08 -4.60
CA ALA A 64 21.16 -11.19 -3.73
C ALA A 64 20.53 -12.57 -4.02
#